data_AF-K2AGA7-F1
#
_entry.id   AF-K2AGA7-F1
#
_cell.length_a   1.000
_cell.length_b   1.000
_cell.length_c   1.000
_cell.angle_alpha   90.00
_cell.angle_beta   90.00
_cell.angle_gamma   90.00
#
_symmetry.space_group_name_H-M   'P 1'
#
loop_
_entity.id
_entity.type
_entity.pdbx_description
1 polymer ?
#
loop_
_entity_poly.entity_id
_entity_poly.type
_entity_poly.pdbx_seq_one_letter_code
_entity_poly.pdbx_strand_id
1 'polypeptide(L)'
;MIKTFPYLEISGSHTELGLAIGEMFRGKIQEVIDDRKHYIRSYGDKINALHPFIKETKKVFPQYLEELTAMAEGANVPFIDLFFHNTPEVYDRTSDWDREQAQTE
;
A
#
# COMPACT_ATOMS: atom_id res chain seq x y z
N MET A 1 20.80 21.48 -3.37
CA MET A 1 20.22 20.58 -2.35
C MET A 1 20.70 19.16 -2.66
N ILE A 2 21.41 18.51 -1.74
CA ILE A 2 21.83 17.11 -1.93
C ILE A 2 20.59 16.25 -1.72
N LYS A 3 20.22 15.44 -2.73
CA LYS A 3 19.16 14.43 -2.57
C LYS A 3 19.76 13.25 -1.81
N THR A 4 19.22 12.94 -0.63
CA THR A 4 19.60 11.76 0.15
C THR A 4 18.51 10.70 0.05
N PHE A 5 18.89 9.43 -0.06
CA PHE A 5 17.94 8.31 0.02
C PHE A 5 17.90 7.83 1.48
N PRO A 6 16.72 7.76 2.12
CA PRO A 6 16.62 7.28 3.49
C PRO A 6 17.05 5.81 3.57
N TYR A 7 17.86 5.47 4.58
CA TYR A 7 18.34 4.12 4.85
C TYR A 7 17.76 3.64 6.18
N LEU A 8 17.18 2.44 6.17
CA LEU A 8 16.63 1.77 7.34
C LEU A 8 17.18 0.33 7.37
N GLU A 9 17.86 -0.02 8.46
CA GLU A 9 18.32 -1.39 8.74
C GLU A 9 17.57 -1.92 9.95
N ILE A 10 16.88 -3.04 9.77
CA ILE A 10 16.00 -3.66 10.77
C ILE A 10 16.12 -5.17 10.70
N SER A 11 16.01 -5.82 11.85
CA SER A 11 15.99 -7.27 11.98
C SER A 11 15.03 -7.65 13.10
N GLY A 12 14.20 -8.66 12.88
CA GLY A 12 13.18 -9.08 13.86
C GLY A 12 12.11 -9.94 13.21
N SER A 13 10.97 -10.03 13.88
CA SER A 13 9.73 -10.61 13.36
C SER A 13 9.11 -9.76 12.26
N HIS A 14 8.21 -10.36 11.46
CA HIS A 14 7.46 -9.65 10.43
C HIS A 14 6.63 -8.49 11.01
N THR A 15 6.07 -8.67 12.20
CA THR A 15 5.40 -7.59 12.94
C THR A 15 6.35 -6.42 13.25
N GLU A 16 7.54 -6.69 13.81
CA GLU A 16 8.52 -5.64 14.12
C GLU A 16 9.03 -4.93 12.86
N LEU A 17 9.25 -5.70 11.78
CA LEU A 17 9.65 -5.15 10.48
C LEU A 17 8.57 -4.21 9.93
N GLY A 18 7.32 -4.68 9.91
CA GLY A 18 6.18 -3.91 9.42
C GLY A 18 6.03 -2.60 10.19
N LEU A 19 5.98 -2.66 11.53
CA LEU A 19 5.88 -1.47 12.38
C LEU A 19 6.99 -0.46 12.11
N ALA A 20 8.26 -0.91 12.09
CA ALA A 20 9.40 -0.02 11.86
C ALA A 20 9.33 0.69 10.49
N ILE A 21 8.95 -0.03 9.44
CA ILE A 21 8.74 0.55 8.10
C ILE A 21 7.57 1.54 8.12
N GLY A 22 6.44 1.13 8.69
CA GLY A 22 5.23 1.95 8.78
C GLY A 22 5.47 3.26 9.52
N GLU A 23 6.20 3.23 10.64
CA GLU A 23 6.53 4.41 11.44
C GLU A 23 7.54 5.33 10.74
N MET A 24 8.64 4.78 10.21
CA MET A 24 9.68 5.55 9.51
C MET A 24 9.13 6.26 8.26
N PHE A 25 8.29 5.57 7.49
CA PHE A 25 7.80 6.04 6.20
C PHE A 25 6.34 6.48 6.21
N ARG A 26 5.74 6.66 7.39
CA ARG A 26 4.32 7.02 7.60
C ARG A 26 3.80 8.07 6.62
N GLY A 27 4.46 9.23 6.59
CA GLY A 27 4.03 10.34 5.73
C GLY A 27 4.04 9.99 4.25
N LYS A 28 5.04 9.22 3.78
CA LYS A 28 5.12 8.82 2.38
C LYS A 28 4.09 7.75 2.02
N ILE A 29 3.84 6.80 2.93
CA ILE A 29 2.82 5.78 2.74
C ILE A 29 1.43 6.42 2.65
N GLN A 30 1.12 7.35 3.56
CA GLN A 30 -0.13 8.11 3.56
C GLN A 30 -0.30 8.90 2.25
N GLU A 31 0.69 9.69 1.86
CA GLU A 31 0.69 10.47 0.61
C GLU A 31 0.35 9.59 -0.60
N VAL A 32 1.02 8.43 -0.74
CA VAL A 32 0.82 7.55 -1.88
C VAL A 32 -0.53 6.83 -1.86
N ILE A 33 -1.07 6.54 -0.68
CA ILE A 33 -2.43 5.99 -0.56
C ILE A 33 -3.47 7.04 -0.93
N ASP A 34 -3.30 8.28 -0.46
CA ASP A 34 -4.21 9.38 -0.76
C ASP A 34 -4.19 9.71 -2.26
N ASP A 35 -3.00 9.74 -2.87
CA ASP A 35 -2.83 9.86 -4.32
C ASP A 35 -3.62 8.77 -5.06
N ARG A 36 -3.52 7.51 -4.63
CA ARG A 36 -4.25 6.42 -5.29
C ARG A 36 -5.75 6.55 -5.16
N LYS A 37 -6.25 6.94 -3.98
CA LYS A 37 -7.69 7.18 -3.77
C LYS A 37 -8.21 8.30 -4.65
N HIS A 38 -7.39 9.33 -4.87
CA HIS A 38 -7.74 10.48 -5.69
C HIS A 38 -7.63 10.18 -7.19
N TYR A 39 -6.54 9.54 -7.62
CA TYR A 39 -6.24 9.37 -9.04
C TYR A 39 -6.80 8.08 -9.65
N ILE A 40 -7.14 7.05 -8.88
CA ILE A 40 -7.65 5.80 -9.45
C ILE A 40 -9.18 5.84 -9.48
N ARG A 41 -9.73 5.83 -10.69
CA ARG A 41 -11.19 5.81 -10.89
C ARG A 41 -11.82 4.58 -10.25
N SER A 42 -12.97 4.75 -9.61
CA SER A 42 -13.69 3.64 -8.96
C SER A 42 -12.82 2.86 -7.97
N TYR A 43 -11.92 3.55 -7.26
CA TYR A 43 -11.01 2.96 -6.28
C TYR A 43 -11.71 1.99 -5.32
N GLY A 44 -12.87 2.38 -4.77
CA GLY A 44 -13.68 1.54 -3.89
C GLY A 44 -14.14 0.22 -4.52
N ASP A 45 -14.54 0.23 -5.80
CA ASP A 45 -14.93 -0.98 -6.52
C ASP A 45 -13.73 -1.90 -6.75
N LYS A 46 -12.56 -1.31 -7.06
CA LYS A 46 -11.32 -2.06 -7.29
C LYS A 46 -10.78 -2.68 -6.01
N ILE A 47 -10.98 -2.04 -4.85
CA ILE A 47 -10.66 -2.65 -3.54
C ILE A 47 -11.45 -3.96 -3.34
N ASN A 48 -12.71 -4.03 -3.77
CA ASN A 48 -13.51 -5.25 -3.62
C ASN A 48 -12.92 -6.44 -4.38
N ALA A 49 -12.12 -6.20 -5.41
CA ALA A 49 -11.41 -7.24 -6.17
C ALA A 49 -10.20 -7.84 -5.41
N LEU A 50 -9.80 -7.29 -4.26
CA LEU A 50 -8.67 -7.79 -3.48
C LEU A 50 -8.96 -9.07 -2.69
N HIS A 51 -10.24 -9.40 -2.46
CA HIS A 51 -10.61 -10.51 -1.58
C HIS A 51 -9.96 -11.86 -1.97
N PRO A 52 -9.92 -12.27 -3.26
CA PRO A 52 -9.23 -13.49 -3.67
C PRO A 52 -7.73 -13.43 -3.40
N PHE A 53 -7.08 -12.28 -3.61
CA PHE A 53 -5.65 -12.09 -3.39
C PHE A 53 -5.30 -12.22 -1.91
N ILE A 54 -6.08 -11.59 -1.01
CA ILE A 54 -5.88 -11.71 0.43
C ILE A 54 -6.06 -13.16 0.87
N LYS A 55 -7.10 -13.83 0.38
CA LYS A 55 -7.40 -15.22 0.71
C LYS A 55 -6.26 -16.17 0.31
N GLU A 56 -5.74 -16.05 -0.91
CA GLU A 56 -4.64 -16.92 -1.36
C GLU A 56 -3.31 -16.54 -0.70
N THR A 57 -3.04 -15.24 -0.50
CA THR A 57 -1.85 -14.79 0.25
C THR A 57 -1.86 -15.35 1.67
N LYS A 58 -3.01 -15.36 2.35
CA LYS A 58 -3.13 -15.94 3.71
C LYS A 58 -2.74 -17.42 3.76
N LYS A 59 -3.03 -18.18 2.71
CA LYS A 59 -2.73 -19.61 2.66
C LYS A 59 -1.26 -19.87 2.37
N VAL A 60 -0.66 -19.10 1.46
CA VAL A 60 0.67 -19.39 0.91
C VAL A 60 1.76 -18.57 1.61
N PHE A 61 1.47 -17.32 1.95
CA PHE A 61 2.41 -16.36 2.53
C PHE A 61 1.76 -15.57 3.70
N PRO A 62 1.31 -16.24 4.78
CA PRO A 62 0.67 -15.57 5.91
C PRO A 62 1.55 -14.48 6.54
N GLN A 63 2.87 -14.64 6.49
CA GLN A 63 3.83 -13.68 7.02
C GLN A 63 3.82 -12.32 6.31
N TYR A 64 3.45 -12.27 5.02
CA TYR A 64 3.30 -10.99 4.31
C TYR A 64 2.05 -10.25 4.75
N LEU A 65 0.98 -10.96 5.13
CA LEU A 65 -0.19 -10.32 5.72
C LEU A 65 0.13 -9.79 7.11
N GLU A 66 0.92 -10.53 7.91
CA GLU A 66 1.41 -10.06 9.21
C GLU A 66 2.21 -8.76 9.05
N GLU A 67 3.24 -8.76 8.19
CA GLU A 67 4.09 -7.59 7.96
C GLU A 67 3.32 -6.39 7.42
N LEU A 68 2.44 -6.59 6.43
CA LEU A 68 1.63 -5.49 5.88
C LEU A 68 0.59 -4.97 6.88
N THR A 69 0.07 -5.82 7.77
CA THR A 69 -0.84 -5.37 8.83
C THR A 69 -0.10 -4.46 9.80
N ALA A 70 1.05 -4.91 10.29
CA ALA A 70 1.92 -4.11 11.16
C ALA A 70 2.41 -2.81 10.50
N MET A 71 2.70 -2.85 9.20
CA MET A 71 3.07 -1.66 8.42
C MET A 71 1.91 -0.68 8.29
N ALA A 72 0.69 -1.17 8.05
CA ALA A 72 -0.50 -0.33 8.02
C ALA A 72 -0.77 0.32 9.38
N GLU A 73 -0.58 -0.42 10.47
CA GLU A 73 -0.66 0.10 11.85
C GLU A 73 0.38 1.21 12.09
N GLY A 74 1.67 0.94 11.80
CA GLY A 74 2.75 1.93 11.98
C GLY A 74 2.56 3.19 11.11
N ALA A 75 2.02 3.03 9.91
CA ALA A 75 1.69 4.11 8.99
C ALA A 75 0.34 4.78 9.28
N ASN A 76 -0.45 4.26 10.23
CA ASN A 76 -1.80 4.74 10.54
C ASN A 76 -2.71 4.86 9.29
N VAL A 77 -2.77 3.79 8.50
CA VAL A 77 -3.63 3.69 7.31
C VAL A 77 -4.45 2.39 7.34
N PRO A 78 -5.60 2.31 6.65
CA PRO A 78 -6.31 1.06 6.54
C PRO A 78 -5.48 -0.01 5.83
N PHE A 79 -5.40 -1.22 6.40
CA PHE A 79 -4.70 -2.36 5.80
C PHE A 79 -5.07 -2.59 4.33
N ILE A 80 -6.37 -2.47 4.01
CA ILE A 80 -6.86 -2.74 2.66
C ILE A 80 -6.29 -1.77 1.61
N ASP A 81 -6.02 -0.51 2.00
CA ASP A 81 -5.42 0.49 1.12
C ASP A 81 -3.94 0.19 0.88
N LEU A 82 -3.23 -0.23 1.93
CA LEU A 82 -1.83 -0.66 1.79
C LEU A 82 -1.69 -1.97 1.01
N PHE A 83 -2.64 -2.89 1.17
CA PHE A 83 -2.68 -4.13 0.39
C PHE A 83 -2.98 -3.83 -1.09
N PHE A 84 -3.90 -2.90 -1.37
CA PHE A 84 -4.15 -2.37 -2.71
C PHE A 84 -2.87 -1.75 -3.31
N HIS A 85 -2.06 -1.07 -2.49
CA HIS A 85 -0.78 -0.53 -2.94
C HIS A 85 0.10 -1.61 -3.59
N ASN A 86 0.16 -2.77 -2.93
CA ASN A 86 0.99 -3.92 -3.28
C ASN A 86 0.35 -4.89 -4.29
N THR A 87 -0.92 -4.71 -4.65
CA THR A 87 -1.65 -5.58 -5.58
C THR A 87 -2.10 -4.79 -6.80
N PRO A 88 -1.18 -4.41 -7.69
CA PRO A 88 -1.53 -3.64 -8.87
C PRO A 88 -2.38 -4.37 -9.89
N GLU A 89 -2.43 -5.69 -9.85
CA GLU A 89 -3.12 -6.51 -10.84
C GLU A 89 -4.63 -6.24 -10.85
N VAL A 90 -5.16 -5.58 -9.81
CA VAL A 90 -6.57 -5.17 -9.73
C VAL A 90 -6.86 -3.82 -10.40
N TYR A 91 -5.86 -3.12 -10.93
CA TYR A 91 -6.04 -1.88 -11.69
C TYR A 91 -5.04 -1.75 -12.85
N ASP A 92 -5.36 -0.94 -13.86
CA ASP A 92 -4.46 -0.75 -15.00
C ASP A 92 -3.38 0.28 -14.65
N ARG A 93 -2.15 -0.18 -14.39
CA ARG A 93 -0.98 0.68 -14.12
C ARG A 93 -0.53 1.54 -15.31
N THR A 94 -0.97 1.21 -16.52
CA THR A 94 -0.53 1.84 -17.78
C THR A 94 -1.53 2.86 -18.31
N SER A 95 -2.65 3.04 -17.60
CA SER A 95 -3.63 4.05 -17.92
C SER A 95 -3.08 5.43 -17.53
N ASP A 96 -2.50 6.16 -18.49
CA ASP A 96 -2.31 7.62 -18.39
C ASP A 96 -3.67 8.32 -18.11
N TRP A 97 -4.76 7.63 -18.45
CA TRP A 97 -6.16 7.94 -18.20
C TRP A 97 -6.53 8.16 -16.73
N ASP A 98 -5.99 7.39 -15.77
CA ASP A 98 -6.36 7.54 -14.36
C ASP A 98 -5.85 8.89 -13.80
N ARG A 99 -4.63 9.30 -14.17
CA ARG A 99 -4.08 10.61 -13.77
C ARG A 99 -4.78 11.79 -14.44
N GLU A 100 -5.17 11.66 -15.71
CA GLU A 100 -5.83 12.74 -16.47
C GLU A 100 -7.30 12.93 -16.07
N GLN A 101 -8.05 11.86 -15.78
CA GLN A 101 -9.48 11.94 -15.45
C GLN A 101 -9.76 12.44 -14.02
N ALA A 102 -8.88 12.15 -13.06
CA ALA A 102 -9.01 12.67 -11.70
C ALA A 102 -8.84 14.20 -11.61
N GLN A 103 -8.29 14.85 -12.64
CA GLN A 103 -8.22 16.31 -12.74
C GLN A 103 -9.50 16.93 -13.33
N THR A 104 -10.47 16.11 -13.75
CA THR A 104 -11.72 16.55 -14.41
C THR A 104 -12.98 16.41 -13.55
N GLU A 105 -12.85 15.91 -12.31
CA GLU A 105 -13.89 15.87 -11.28
C GLU A 105 -13.63 16.92 -10.19
#